data_AF-M7PMW1-F1
#
_entry.id   AF-M7PMW1-F1
#
_cell.length_a   1.000
_cell.length_b   1.000
_cell.length_c   1.000
_cell.angle_alpha   90.00
_cell.angle_beta   90.00
_cell.angle_gamma   90.00
#
_symmetry.space_group_name_H-M   'P 1'
#
loop_
_entity.id
_entity.type
_entity.pdbx_description
1 polymer ?
#
loop_
_entity_poly.entity_id
_entity_poly.type
_entity_poly.pdbx_seq_one_letter_code
_entity_poly.pdbx_strand_id
1 'polypeptide(L)'
;MDPEVVVESMVFLPEQERLRDQEESSQRRDRRQRMGLDEQKRGQRFLGTLMGTLGKFQKESVFLQEKNAKRAEIEARLAECMRKEKEALEERARIEQDEKQRAAERLRRASLREFEKLSLETYYKNEMASARALKTTTLPVLFYQPWKLSSKEEERAKIRIEELERKYQQELKELEERLSREDNLYLKDVDTSLSAHETCQINVDVG
;
A
#
# COMPACT_ATOMS: atom_id res chain seq x y z
N MET A 1 -92.33 -16.35 114.33
CA MET A 1 -91.50 -15.52 115.21
C MET A 1 -90.15 -15.40 114.54
N ASP A 2 -90.01 -14.27 113.83
CA ASP A 2 -88.81 -13.56 113.38
C ASP A 2 -87.72 -14.20 112.48
N PRO A 3 -87.05 -13.37 111.64
CA PRO A 3 -86.31 -13.77 110.44
C PRO A 3 -84.79 -13.61 110.58
N GLU A 4 -84.00 -14.13 109.64
CA GLU A 4 -82.65 -13.61 109.39
C GLU A 4 -82.13 -13.87 107.96
N VAL A 5 -81.37 -12.89 107.48
CA VAL A 5 -80.81 -12.68 106.13
C VAL A 5 -79.29 -12.84 106.21
N VAL A 6 -78.62 -13.52 105.26
CA VAL A 6 -77.19 -13.35 104.90
C VAL A 6 -76.98 -13.82 103.44
N VAL A 7 -76.83 -12.94 102.42
CA VAL A 7 -75.62 -12.35 101.79
C VAL A 7 -74.58 -13.32 101.16
N GLU A 8 -74.64 -13.37 99.82
CA GLU A 8 -73.59 -13.31 98.76
C GLU A 8 -72.11 -13.64 99.08
N SER A 9 -71.49 -14.51 98.25
CA SER A 9 -70.05 -14.43 97.93
C SER A 9 -69.74 -14.89 96.50
N MET A 10 -69.22 -13.96 95.68
CA MET A 10 -68.58 -14.19 94.38
C MET A 10 -67.12 -14.58 94.58
N VAL A 11 -66.63 -15.54 93.78
CA VAL A 11 -65.20 -15.86 93.67
C VAL A 11 -64.61 -15.19 92.42
N PHE A 12 -63.57 -14.38 92.67
CA PHE A 12 -62.83 -13.53 91.75
C PHE A 12 -61.67 -14.29 91.09
N LEU A 13 -61.50 -14.17 89.77
CA LEU A 13 -60.32 -14.63 89.00
C LEU A 13 -59.57 -13.41 88.44
N PRO A 14 -58.22 -13.40 88.41
CA PRO A 14 -57.42 -12.18 88.45
C PRO A 14 -57.15 -11.52 87.08
N GLU A 15 -56.87 -10.22 87.16
CA GLU A 15 -56.85 -9.24 86.06
C GLU A 15 -55.48 -9.11 85.33
N GLN A 16 -54.52 -9.99 85.61
CA GLN A 16 -53.11 -9.80 85.19
C GLN A 16 -52.76 -10.23 83.75
N GLU A 17 -53.63 -10.91 83.01
CA GLU A 17 -53.32 -11.36 81.64
C GLU A 17 -53.77 -10.37 80.54
N ARG A 18 -54.76 -9.51 80.80
CA ARG A 18 -55.32 -8.59 79.77
C ARG A 18 -54.45 -7.36 79.45
N LEU A 19 -53.53 -6.97 80.32
CA LEU A 19 -52.67 -5.80 80.12
C LEU A 19 -51.41 -6.11 79.28
N ARG A 20 -50.91 -7.34 79.30
CA ARG A 20 -49.72 -7.74 78.51
C ARG A 20 -50.02 -7.77 76.99
N ASP A 21 -51.21 -8.22 76.61
CA ASP A 21 -51.60 -8.32 75.21
C ASP A 21 -51.82 -6.95 74.55
N GLN A 22 -52.28 -5.95 75.30
CA GLN A 22 -52.45 -4.57 74.79
C GLN A 22 -51.10 -3.86 74.58
N GLU A 23 -50.15 -4.04 75.49
CA GLU A 23 -48.79 -3.46 75.36
C GLU A 23 -48.01 -4.11 74.21
N GLU A 24 -48.10 -5.43 74.02
CA GLU A 24 -47.49 -6.10 72.87
C GLU A 24 -48.06 -5.62 71.52
N SER A 25 -49.38 -5.40 71.44
CA SER A 25 -50.02 -4.95 70.19
C SER A 25 -49.65 -3.51 69.79
N SER A 26 -49.36 -2.67 70.78
CA SER A 26 -48.98 -1.26 70.62
C SER A 26 -47.50 -1.14 70.23
N GLN A 27 -46.63 -1.92 70.90
CA GLN A 27 -45.21 -2.02 70.53
C GLN A 27 -45.00 -2.63 69.14
N ARG A 28 -45.86 -3.56 68.70
CA ARG A 28 -45.82 -4.13 67.34
C ARG A 28 -46.21 -3.11 66.26
N ARG A 29 -47.16 -2.21 66.54
CA ARG A 29 -47.56 -1.13 65.61
C ARG A 29 -46.48 -0.06 65.48
N ASP A 30 -45.85 0.32 66.58
CA ASP A 30 -44.80 1.33 66.60
C ASP A 30 -43.50 0.83 65.93
N ARG A 31 -43.17 -0.46 66.07
CA ARG A 31 -42.11 -1.10 65.28
C ARG A 31 -42.41 -1.09 63.79
N ARG A 32 -43.65 -1.38 63.36
CA ARG A 32 -44.03 -1.37 61.93
C ARG A 32 -43.92 0.03 61.30
N GLN A 33 -44.29 1.09 62.01
CA GLN A 33 -44.15 2.46 61.51
C GLN A 33 -42.67 2.93 61.45
N ARG A 34 -41.84 2.57 62.44
CA ARG A 34 -40.39 2.82 62.39
C ARG A 34 -39.71 2.09 61.22
N MET A 35 -40.09 0.84 60.97
CA MET A 35 -39.60 0.05 59.83
C MET A 35 -39.95 0.73 58.49
N GLY A 36 -41.15 1.29 58.34
CA GLY A 36 -41.54 2.01 57.12
C GLY A 36 -40.80 3.34 56.89
N LEU A 37 -40.52 4.10 57.96
CA LEU A 37 -39.71 5.32 57.89
C LEU A 37 -38.24 5.02 57.60
N ASP A 38 -37.72 3.93 58.17
CA ASP A 38 -36.36 3.46 57.90
C ASP A 38 -36.23 2.93 56.47
N GLU A 39 -37.26 2.27 55.92
CA GLU A 39 -37.33 1.88 54.51
C GLU A 39 -37.38 3.08 53.56
N GLN A 40 -38.11 4.15 53.89
CA GLN A 40 -38.08 5.39 53.10
C GLN A 40 -36.70 6.06 53.14
N LYS A 41 -36.08 6.18 54.33
CA LYS A 41 -34.73 6.73 54.47
C LYS A 41 -33.66 5.88 53.79
N ARG A 42 -33.86 4.56 53.74
CA ARG A 42 -33.01 3.61 53.01
C ARG A 42 -33.22 3.75 51.50
N GLY A 43 -34.46 3.86 51.05
CA GLY A 43 -34.84 4.10 49.65
C GLY A 43 -34.26 5.41 49.12
N GLN A 44 -34.33 6.49 49.90
CA GLN A 44 -33.74 7.78 49.55
C GLN A 44 -32.20 7.72 49.44
N ARG A 45 -31.54 6.99 50.35
CA ARG A 45 -30.08 6.76 50.29
C ARG A 45 -29.68 5.87 49.11
N PHE A 46 -30.47 4.84 48.83
CA PHE A 46 -30.24 3.93 47.71
C PHE A 46 -30.42 4.65 46.38
N LEU A 47 -31.49 5.44 46.22
CA LEU A 47 -31.74 6.26 45.04
C LEU A 47 -30.67 7.35 44.86
N GLY A 48 -30.25 8.01 45.95
CA GLY A 48 -29.16 8.98 45.93
C GLY A 48 -27.81 8.37 45.52
N THR A 49 -27.54 7.14 45.97
CA THR A 49 -26.34 6.38 45.55
C THR A 49 -26.43 5.99 44.08
N LEU A 50 -27.59 5.48 43.63
CA LEU A 50 -27.80 5.06 42.26
C LEU A 50 -27.72 6.24 41.27
N MET A 51 -28.37 7.36 41.59
CA MET A 51 -28.32 8.59 40.78
C MET A 51 -26.91 9.22 40.82
N GLY A 52 -26.21 9.14 41.95
CA GLY A 52 -24.81 9.53 42.07
C GLY A 52 -23.88 8.64 41.22
N THR A 53 -24.11 7.33 41.17
CA THR A 53 -23.38 6.43 40.28
C THR A 53 -23.73 6.68 38.81
N LEU A 54 -24.99 6.95 38.47
CA LEU A 54 -25.41 7.27 37.10
C LEU A 54 -24.76 8.57 36.61
N GLY A 55 -24.68 9.60 37.44
CA GLY A 55 -23.95 10.83 37.12
C GLY A 55 -22.44 10.62 36.95
N LYS A 56 -21.85 9.67 37.71
CA LYS A 56 -20.45 9.26 37.50
C LYS A 56 -20.29 8.51 36.19
N PHE A 57 -21.18 7.58 35.85
CA PHE A 57 -21.17 6.87 34.57
C PHE A 57 -21.36 7.83 33.38
N GLN A 58 -22.23 8.83 33.49
CA GLN A 58 -22.40 9.85 32.46
C GLN A 58 -21.13 10.70 32.27
N LYS A 59 -20.48 11.11 33.36
CA LYS A 59 -19.21 11.86 33.27
C LYS A 59 -18.08 11.00 32.73
N GLU A 60 -18.02 9.74 33.14
CA GLU A 60 -17.02 8.76 32.67
C GLU A 60 -17.25 8.40 31.19
N SER A 61 -18.51 8.28 30.74
CA SER A 61 -18.84 8.06 29.34
C SER A 61 -18.47 9.25 28.47
N VAL A 62 -18.71 10.49 28.93
CA VAL A 62 -18.32 11.71 28.21
C VAL A 62 -16.80 11.83 28.13
N PHE A 63 -16.09 11.61 29.25
CA PHE A 63 -14.63 11.61 29.26
C PHE A 63 -14.02 10.53 28.35
N LEU A 64 -14.62 9.33 28.35
CA LEU A 64 -14.19 8.23 27.48
C LEU A 64 -14.46 8.55 26.01
N GLN A 65 -15.60 9.17 25.69
CA GLN A 65 -15.91 9.65 24.35
C GLN A 65 -14.92 10.72 23.88
N GLU A 66 -14.61 11.72 24.72
CA GLU A 66 -13.61 12.76 24.40
C GLU A 66 -12.21 12.16 24.20
N LYS A 67 -11.82 11.20 25.05
CA LYS A 67 -10.54 10.49 24.91
C LYS A 67 -10.48 9.66 23.63
N ASN A 68 -11.57 8.98 23.27
CA ASN A 68 -11.67 8.22 22.03
C ASN A 68 -11.67 9.15 20.80
N ALA A 69 -12.32 10.31 20.88
CA ALA A 69 -12.29 11.32 19.82
C ALA A 69 -10.87 11.86 19.59
N LYS A 70 -10.14 12.20 20.67
CA LYS A 70 -8.74 12.64 20.58
C LYS A 70 -7.82 11.54 20.02
N ARG A 71 -8.05 10.28 20.40
CA ARG A 71 -7.31 9.14 19.83
C ARG A 71 -7.59 8.97 18.34
N ALA A 72 -8.86 9.04 17.94
CA ALA A 72 -9.26 8.96 16.54
C ALA A 72 -8.65 10.09 15.70
N GLU A 73 -8.58 11.30 16.23
CA GLU A 73 -7.92 12.44 15.56
C GLU A 73 -6.41 12.20 15.38
N ILE A 74 -5.73 11.69 16.41
CA ILE A 74 -4.30 11.35 16.35
C ILE A 74 -4.06 10.21 15.34
N GLU A 75 -4.90 9.18 15.35
CA GLU A 75 -4.81 8.05 14.42
C GLU A 75 -5.08 8.48 12.97
N ALA A 76 -6.06 9.36 12.74
CA ALA A 76 -6.32 9.94 11.43
C ALA A 76 -5.12 10.73 10.91
N ARG A 77 -4.54 11.59 11.75
CA ARG A 77 -3.34 12.37 11.38
C ARG A 77 -2.14 11.47 11.10
N LEU A 78 -1.96 10.41 11.89
CA LEU A 78 -0.90 9.43 11.65
C LEU A 78 -1.11 8.69 10.34
N ALA A 79 -2.35 8.25 10.06
CA ALA A 79 -2.69 7.57 8.81
C ALA A 79 -2.45 8.47 7.58
N GLU A 80 -2.79 9.76 7.67
CA GLU A 80 -2.51 10.72 6.60
C GLU A 80 -1.01 10.92 6.38
N CYS A 81 -0.21 11.04 7.44
CA CYS A 81 1.25 11.13 7.33
C CYS A 81 1.84 9.86 6.67
N MET A 82 1.41 8.68 7.11
CA MET A 82 1.85 7.41 6.52
C MET A 82 1.43 7.28 5.06
N ARG A 83 0.26 7.79 4.67
CA ARG A 83 -0.20 7.81 3.28
C ARG A 83 0.70 8.69 2.42
N LYS A 84 0.99 9.92 2.87
CA LYS A 84 1.88 10.85 2.15
C LYS A 84 3.29 10.29 1.99
N GLU A 85 3.83 9.63 3.02
CA GLU A 85 5.14 9.00 2.95
C GLU A 85 5.15 7.85 1.94
N LYS A 86 4.11 7.00 1.93
CA LYS A 86 3.97 5.93 0.93
C LYS A 86 3.88 6.48 -0.49
N GLU A 87 3.08 7.51 -0.72
CA GLU A 87 2.95 8.16 -2.03
C GLU A 87 4.29 8.72 -2.51
N ALA A 88 5.03 9.40 -1.63
CA ALA A 88 6.37 9.92 -1.96
C ALA A 88 7.39 8.80 -2.24
N LEU A 89 7.32 7.68 -1.53
CA LEU A 89 8.17 6.52 -1.79
C LEU A 89 7.82 5.83 -3.11
N GLU A 90 6.53 5.70 -3.43
CA GLU A 90 6.06 5.15 -4.69
C GLU A 90 6.48 6.02 -5.88
N GLU A 91 6.37 7.35 -5.76
CA GLU A 91 6.81 8.29 -6.78
C GLU A 91 8.33 8.19 -7.02
N ARG A 92 9.12 8.16 -5.95
CA ARG A 92 10.58 7.96 -6.04
C ARG A 92 10.92 6.62 -6.69
N ALA A 93 10.24 5.55 -6.31
CA ALA A 93 10.46 4.22 -6.87
C ALA A 93 10.10 4.18 -8.37
N ARG A 94 9.04 4.88 -8.80
CA ARG A 94 8.68 5.01 -10.22
C ARG A 94 9.76 5.75 -11.01
N ILE A 95 10.22 6.90 -10.51
CA ILE A 95 11.28 7.68 -11.16
C ILE A 95 12.56 6.82 -11.29
N GLU A 96 12.97 6.13 -10.22
CA GLU A 96 14.14 5.27 -10.25
C GLU A 96 13.99 4.09 -11.24
N GLN A 97 12.79 3.49 -11.32
CA GLN A 97 12.51 2.44 -12.29
C GLN A 97 12.57 2.96 -13.73
N ASP A 98 11.98 4.12 -14.01
CA ASP A 98 12.00 4.74 -15.33
C ASP A 98 13.43 5.10 -15.76
N GLU A 99 14.23 5.65 -14.85
CA GLU A 99 15.65 5.94 -15.09
C GLU A 99 16.45 4.66 -15.40
N LYS A 100 16.24 3.59 -14.62
CA LYS A 100 16.87 2.29 -14.86
C LYS A 100 16.46 1.70 -16.21
N GLN A 101 15.18 1.78 -16.56
CA GLN A 101 14.70 1.30 -17.86
C GLN A 101 15.33 2.08 -19.01
N ARG A 102 15.36 3.41 -18.93
CA ARG A 102 16.03 4.26 -19.93
C ARG A 102 17.52 3.94 -20.05
N ALA A 103 18.21 3.72 -18.92
CA ALA A 103 19.62 3.34 -18.93
C ALA A 103 19.86 1.97 -19.57
N ALA A 104 19.04 0.98 -19.24
CA ALA A 104 19.11 -0.36 -19.83
C ALA A 104 18.82 -0.33 -21.34
N GLU A 105 17.85 0.50 -21.77
CA GLU A 105 17.55 0.67 -23.18
C GLU A 105 18.71 1.32 -23.94
N ARG A 106 19.34 2.37 -23.40
CA ARG A 106 20.54 2.98 -23.99
C ARG A 106 21.67 1.96 -24.17
N LEU A 107 21.92 1.15 -23.14
CA LEU A 107 22.95 0.11 -23.22
C LEU A 107 22.61 -0.94 -24.28
N ARG A 108 21.37 -1.44 -24.29
CA ARG A 108 20.90 -2.41 -25.28
C ARG A 108 21.04 -1.86 -26.70
N ARG A 109 20.64 -0.62 -26.94
CA ARG A 109 20.78 0.04 -28.25
C ARG A 109 22.25 0.11 -28.67
N ALA A 110 23.14 0.58 -27.79
CA ALA A 110 24.58 0.61 -28.08
C ALA A 110 25.14 -0.78 -28.43
N SER A 111 24.78 -1.81 -27.67
CA SER A 111 25.19 -3.19 -27.96
C SER A 111 24.69 -3.71 -29.30
N LEU A 112 23.45 -3.39 -29.68
CA LEU A 112 22.88 -3.78 -30.97
C LEU A 112 23.64 -3.14 -32.14
N ARG A 113 24.04 -1.86 -32.00
CA ARG A 113 24.81 -1.14 -33.04
C ARG A 113 26.18 -1.78 -33.26
N GLU A 114 26.90 -2.06 -32.19
CA GLU A 114 28.18 -2.74 -32.26
C GLU A 114 28.04 -4.15 -32.86
N PHE A 115 27.01 -4.90 -32.43
CA PHE A 115 26.72 -6.20 -32.99
C PHE A 115 26.47 -6.15 -34.49
N GLU A 116 25.69 -5.19 -34.97
CA GLU A 116 25.37 -5.06 -36.37
C GLU A 116 26.61 -4.74 -37.21
N LYS A 117 27.44 -3.79 -36.76
CA LYS A 117 28.72 -3.47 -37.40
C LYS A 117 29.64 -4.69 -37.49
N LEU A 118 29.80 -5.41 -36.37
CA LEU A 118 30.62 -6.62 -36.32
C LEU A 118 30.05 -7.74 -37.21
N SER A 119 28.73 -7.86 -37.29
CA SER A 119 28.06 -8.84 -38.15
C SER A 119 28.34 -8.56 -39.64
N LEU A 120 28.29 -7.29 -40.03
CA LEU A 120 28.58 -6.83 -41.39
C LEU A 120 30.05 -7.10 -41.74
N GLU A 121 30.97 -6.69 -40.87
CA GLU A 121 32.41 -6.94 -41.03
C GLU A 121 32.71 -8.43 -41.16
N THR A 122 32.11 -9.26 -40.31
CA THR A 122 32.31 -10.72 -40.33
C THR A 122 31.78 -11.33 -41.61
N TYR A 123 30.59 -10.91 -42.06
CA TYR A 123 29.98 -11.37 -43.30
C TYR A 123 30.88 -11.07 -44.50
N TYR A 124 31.33 -9.82 -44.67
CA TYR A 124 32.18 -9.45 -45.79
C TYR A 124 33.58 -10.07 -45.71
N LYS A 125 34.14 -10.22 -44.52
CA LYS A 125 35.41 -10.93 -44.34
C LYS A 125 35.31 -12.37 -44.85
N ASN A 126 34.20 -13.06 -44.56
CA ASN A 126 33.96 -14.42 -45.05
C ASN A 126 33.75 -14.45 -46.57
N GLU A 127 32.95 -13.53 -47.11
CA GLU A 127 32.72 -13.44 -48.55
C GLU A 127 34.00 -13.12 -49.33
N MET A 128 34.80 -12.17 -48.86
CA MET A 128 36.10 -11.81 -49.45
C MET A 128 37.07 -12.99 -49.44
N ALA A 129 37.09 -13.78 -48.36
CA ALA A 129 37.87 -15.01 -48.30
C ALA A 129 37.41 -16.03 -49.35
N SER A 130 36.08 -16.15 -49.55
CA SER A 130 35.49 -17.05 -50.55
C SER A 130 35.65 -16.55 -52.00
N ALA A 131 35.85 -15.25 -52.21
CA ALA A 131 35.87 -14.62 -53.53
C ALA A 131 37.02 -15.11 -54.42
N ARG A 132 38.13 -15.52 -53.80
CA ARG A 132 39.31 -16.08 -54.47
C ARG A 132 39.16 -17.56 -54.82
N ALA A 133 38.22 -18.26 -54.19
CA ALA A 133 38.00 -19.68 -54.40
C ALA A 133 37.11 -19.94 -55.62
N LEU A 134 37.43 -21.00 -56.35
CA LEU A 134 36.58 -21.56 -57.39
C LEU A 134 35.59 -22.53 -56.75
N LYS A 135 34.44 -22.72 -57.41
CA LYS A 135 33.38 -23.64 -56.94
C LYS A 135 33.16 -24.77 -57.93
N THR A 136 32.89 -25.97 -57.44
CA THR A 136 32.49 -27.11 -58.26
C THR A 136 31.01 -27.05 -58.65
N THR A 137 30.64 -27.73 -59.74
CA THR A 137 29.25 -27.91 -60.18
C THR A 137 28.56 -29.10 -59.48
N THR A 138 29.30 -29.87 -58.69
CA THR A 138 28.80 -31.05 -57.98
C THR A 138 27.93 -30.68 -56.79
N LEU A 139 27.12 -31.64 -56.32
CA LEU A 139 26.43 -31.57 -55.05
C LEU A 139 27.09 -32.59 -54.10
N PRO A 140 27.77 -32.17 -53.03
CA PRO A 140 27.90 -30.80 -52.50
C PRO A 140 28.86 -29.91 -53.32
N VAL A 141 28.62 -28.59 -53.23
CA VAL A 141 29.51 -27.57 -53.81
C VAL A 141 30.77 -27.48 -52.97
N LEU A 142 31.93 -27.64 -53.60
CA LEU A 142 33.22 -27.53 -52.94
C LEU A 142 33.92 -26.25 -53.39
N PHE A 143 34.40 -25.48 -52.42
CA PHE A 143 35.28 -24.34 -52.65
C PHE A 143 36.73 -24.82 -52.65
N TYR A 144 37.49 -24.48 -53.70
CA TYR A 144 38.89 -24.88 -53.81
C TYR A 144 39.72 -23.78 -54.48
N GLN A 145 41.02 -23.79 -54.23
CA GLN A 145 41.98 -22.91 -54.88
C GLN A 145 43.03 -23.76 -55.58
N PRO A 146 43.12 -23.74 -56.92
CA PRO A 146 44.11 -24.52 -57.64
C PRO A 146 45.53 -23.95 -57.42
N TRP A 147 46.56 -24.80 -57.57
CA TRP A 147 47.97 -24.40 -57.44
C TRP A 147 48.40 -23.36 -58.49
N LYS A 148 47.80 -23.41 -59.69
CA LYS A 148 47.96 -22.42 -60.76
C LYS A 148 46.57 -21.98 -61.22
N LEU A 149 46.26 -20.69 -61.10
CA LEU A 149 45.04 -20.14 -61.68
C LEU A 149 45.28 -19.79 -63.15
N SER A 150 44.24 -19.93 -63.96
CA SER A 150 44.23 -19.33 -65.30
C SER A 150 44.14 -17.81 -65.18
N SER A 151 44.78 -17.06 -66.09
CA SER A 151 44.66 -15.59 -66.14
C SER A 151 43.20 -15.11 -66.18
N LYS A 152 42.30 -15.87 -66.85
CA LYS A 152 40.86 -15.57 -66.86
C LYS A 152 40.21 -15.77 -65.49
N GLU A 153 40.66 -16.73 -64.70
CA GLU A 153 40.14 -17.00 -63.35
C GLU A 153 40.63 -15.95 -62.36
N GLU A 154 41.90 -15.56 -62.44
CA GLU A 154 42.47 -14.49 -61.63
C GLU A 154 41.73 -13.18 -61.86
N GLU A 155 41.45 -12.84 -63.12
CA GLU A 155 40.72 -11.63 -63.46
C GLU A 155 39.29 -11.65 -62.90
N ARG A 156 38.59 -12.79 -63.02
CA ARG A 156 37.27 -12.95 -62.39
C ARG A 156 37.31 -12.81 -60.88
N ALA A 157 38.34 -13.36 -60.23
CA ALA A 157 38.51 -13.23 -58.78
C ALA A 157 38.76 -11.76 -58.37
N LYS A 158 39.58 -11.02 -59.12
CA LYS A 158 39.82 -9.59 -58.89
C LYS A 158 38.54 -8.77 -59.02
N ILE A 159 37.81 -8.95 -60.12
CA ILE A 159 36.52 -8.26 -60.33
C ILE A 159 35.56 -8.55 -59.18
N ARG A 160 35.46 -9.82 -58.74
CA ARG A 160 34.59 -10.19 -57.61
C ARG A 160 35.03 -9.53 -56.31
N ILE A 161 36.33 -9.44 -56.04
CA ILE A 161 36.85 -8.75 -54.84
C ILE A 161 36.50 -7.26 -54.90
N GLU A 162 36.77 -6.60 -56.03
CA GLU A 162 36.48 -5.17 -56.21
C GLU A 162 34.97 -4.87 -56.09
N GLU A 163 34.12 -5.74 -56.62
CA GLU A 163 32.66 -5.64 -56.46
C GLU A 163 32.22 -5.82 -55.01
N LEU A 164 32.80 -6.79 -54.28
CA LEU A 164 32.50 -7.01 -52.87
C LEU A 164 33.00 -5.85 -52.00
N GLU A 165 34.18 -5.32 -52.26
CA GLU A 165 34.71 -4.14 -51.59
C GLU A 165 33.79 -2.94 -51.82
N ARG A 166 33.36 -2.71 -53.07
CA ARG A 166 32.41 -1.65 -53.40
C ARG A 166 31.10 -1.80 -52.63
N LYS A 167 30.53 -3.01 -52.59
CA LYS A 167 29.30 -3.30 -51.84
C LYS A 167 29.49 -3.11 -50.34
N TYR A 168 30.61 -3.58 -49.80
CA TYR A 168 30.95 -3.39 -48.38
C TYR A 168 31.01 -1.91 -48.02
N GLN A 169 31.66 -1.08 -48.84
CA GLN A 169 31.72 0.37 -48.61
C GLN A 169 30.36 1.03 -48.71
N GLN A 170 29.50 0.58 -49.64
CA GLN A 170 28.13 1.06 -49.76
C GLN A 170 27.31 0.71 -48.50
N GLU A 171 27.31 -0.55 -48.08
CA GLU A 171 26.56 -0.98 -46.90
C GLU A 171 27.09 -0.37 -45.60
N LEU A 172 28.42 -0.19 -45.48
CA LEU A 172 29.01 0.50 -44.34
C LEU A 172 28.53 1.97 -44.27
N LYS A 173 28.48 2.64 -45.42
CA LYS A 173 27.96 4.01 -45.50
C LYS A 173 26.47 4.08 -45.18
N GLU A 174 25.67 3.16 -45.71
CA GLU A 174 24.23 3.07 -45.42
C GLU A 174 23.98 2.80 -43.93
N LEU A 175 24.78 1.93 -43.31
CA LEU A 175 24.74 1.64 -41.89
C LEU A 175 25.06 2.90 -41.07
N GLU A 176 26.16 3.59 -41.40
CA GLU A 176 26.57 4.82 -40.72
C GLU A 176 25.53 5.92 -40.85
N GLU A 177 24.97 6.13 -42.05
CA GLU A 177 23.89 7.08 -42.28
C GLU A 177 22.64 6.74 -41.46
N ARG A 178 22.27 5.45 -41.37
CA ARG A 178 21.12 5.02 -40.58
C ARG A 178 21.34 5.26 -39.09
N LEU A 179 22.51 4.89 -38.56
CA LEU A 179 22.88 5.14 -37.17
C LEU A 179 22.90 6.64 -36.84
N SER A 180 23.45 7.46 -37.74
CA SER A 180 23.45 8.91 -37.59
C SER A 180 22.04 9.51 -37.59
N ARG A 181 21.14 9.02 -38.45
CA ARG A 181 19.72 9.45 -38.44
C ARG A 181 19.03 9.08 -37.12
N GLU A 182 19.29 7.89 -36.59
CA GLU A 182 18.77 7.47 -35.28
C GLU A 182 19.29 8.35 -34.13
N ASP A 183 20.57 8.75 -34.16
CA ASP A 183 21.16 9.65 -33.16
C ASP A 183 20.56 11.06 -33.21
N ASN A 184 20.36 11.59 -34.42
CA ASN A 184 19.69 12.89 -34.60
C ASN A 184 18.26 12.90 -34.07
N LEU A 185 17.52 11.80 -34.26
CA LEU A 185 16.16 11.67 -33.71
C LEU A 185 16.19 11.68 -32.19
N TYR A 186 17.11 10.93 -31.58
CA TYR A 186 17.24 10.84 -30.13
C TYR A 186 17.62 12.18 -29.48
N LEU A 187 18.55 12.93 -30.06
CA LEU A 187 18.92 14.27 -29.59
C LEU A 187 17.71 15.21 -29.56
N LYS A 188 16.90 15.19 -30.62
CA LYS A 188 15.70 16.01 -30.73
C LYS A 188 14.64 15.66 -29.68
N ASP A 189 14.47 14.39 -29.36
CA ASP A 189 13.51 13.93 -28.34
C ASP A 189 13.93 14.39 -26.92
N VAL A 190 15.24 14.38 -26.63
CA VAL A 190 15.79 14.88 -25.36
C VAL A 190 15.56 16.38 -25.23
N ASP A 191 15.85 17.16 -26.27
CA ASP A 191 15.64 18.62 -26.25
C ASP A 191 14.16 18.99 -26.06
N THR A 192 13.26 18.24 -26.70
CA THR A 192 11.81 18.44 -26.55
C THR A 192 11.34 18.14 -25.13
N SER A 193 11.92 17.12 -24.48
CA SER A 193 11.58 16.76 -23.10
C SER A 193 12.10 17.78 -22.07
N LEU A 194 13.28 18.36 -22.31
CA LEU A 194 13.85 19.41 -21.45
C LEU A 194 13.02 20.70 -21.54
N SER A 195 12.65 21.11 -22.76
CA SER A 195 11.79 22.27 -22.99
C SER A 195 10.38 22.10 -22.39
N ALA A 196 9.80 20.90 -22.46
CA ALA A 196 8.52 20.59 -21.82
C ALA A 196 8.60 20.66 -20.28
N HIS A 197 9.72 20.26 -19.70
CA HIS A 197 9.93 20.33 -18.25
C HIS A 197 10.14 21.78 -17.77
N GLU A 198 10.82 22.62 -18.56
CA GLU A 198 11.01 24.05 -18.28
C GLU A 198 9.69 24.84 -18.34
N THR A 199 8.83 24.55 -19.31
CA THR A 199 7.52 25.23 -19.45
C THR A 199 6.51 24.84 -18.36
N CYS A 200 6.59 23.63 -17.80
CA CYS A 200 5.74 23.21 -16.69
C CYS A 200 6.12 23.88 -15.36
N GLN A 201 7.39 24.28 -15.17
CA GLN A 201 7.84 24.95 -13.95
C GLN A 201 7.45 26.44 -13.88
N ILE A 202 7.12 27.07 -15.01
CA ILE A 202 6.83 28.52 -15.06
C ILE A 202 5.36 28.86 -14.70
N ASN A 203 4.44 27.88 -14.65
CA ASN A 203 3.01 28.12 -14.41
C ASN A 203 2.52 27.92 -12.97
N VAL A 204 3.43 27.89 -11.98
CA VAL A 204 3.10 27.65 -10.56
C VAL A 204 3.46 28.87 -9.72
N ASP A 205 2.99 30.09 -10.07
CA ASP A 205 2.97 31.26 -9.16
C ASP A 205 2.29 32.48 -9.82
N VAL A 206 1.00 32.39 -10.15
CA VAL A 206 0.15 33.58 -10.33
C VAL A 206 -1.26 33.26 -9.81
N GLY A 207 -1.52 33.56 -8.54
CA GLY A 207 -2.83 33.40 -7.90
C GLY A 207 -2.84 33.85 -6.45
#